data_AF-A0A520AIJ5-F1
#
_entry.id   AF-A0A520AIJ5-F1
#
_cell.length_a   1.000
_cell.length_b   1.000
_cell.length_c   1.000
_cell.angle_alpha   90.00
_cell.angle_beta   90.00
_cell.angle_gamma   90.00
#
_symmetry.space_group_name_H-M   'P 1'
#
loop_
_entity.id
_entity.type
_entity.pdbx_description
1 polymer ?
#
loop_
_entity_poly.entity_id
_entity_poly.type
_entity_poly.pdbx_seq_one_letter_code
_entity_poly.pdbx_strand_id
1 'polypeptide(L)'
;GYRVNSNFKVYIAGGFDWTLIRLKDNITMTKNSPVLSYTTETPEILYSKNRFSSSYVHVPLNFEFRTKEDKKGRRFYAVAGPEIAFLINGKVKQISDEYGKVKVKDDYNFAPFRYGGSLRIGYGSVAIFGKYYASDMFDSAPQKGLKNMAFGLTLGLN
;
A
#
# COMPACT_ATOMS: atom_id res chain seq x y z
N GLY A 1 -20.36 -2.33 -11.62
CA GLY A 1 -20.63 -0.97 -11.10
C GLY A 1 -21.90 -0.43 -11.72
N TYR A 2 -22.60 0.46 -11.04
CA TYR A 2 -23.86 1.06 -11.46
C TYR A 2 -23.63 2.51 -11.91
N ARG A 3 -24.15 2.90 -13.08
CA ARG A 3 -24.09 4.28 -13.58
C ARG A 3 -25.43 4.94 -13.33
N VAL A 4 -25.45 5.92 -12.44
CA VAL A 4 -26.67 6.65 -12.06
C VAL A 4 -27.06 7.64 -13.16
N ASN A 5 -26.08 8.33 -13.73
CA ASN A 5 -26.27 9.23 -14.88
C ASN A 5 -24.96 9.35 -15.70
N SER A 6 -24.94 10.18 -16.73
CA SER A 6 -23.77 10.38 -17.60
C SER A 6 -22.53 10.88 -16.85
N ASN A 7 -22.70 11.56 -15.72
CA ASN A 7 -21.65 12.21 -14.94
C ASN A 7 -21.30 11.46 -13.64
N PHE A 8 -22.11 10.52 -13.17
CA PHE A 8 -21.94 9.84 -11.89
C PHE A 8 -22.06 8.31 -11.98
N LYS A 9 -21.04 7.62 -11.46
CA LYS A 9 -20.95 6.16 -11.44
C LYS A 9 -20.47 5.68 -10.07
N VAL A 10 -21.07 4.60 -9.59
CA VAL A 10 -20.64 3.89 -8.38
C VAL A 10 -20.11 2.52 -8.77
N TYR A 11 -18.94 2.12 -8.31
CA TYR A 11 -18.40 0.80 -8.65
C TYR A 11 -17.41 0.28 -7.61
N ILE A 12 -17.35 -1.05 -7.50
CA ILE A 12 -16.29 -1.73 -6.78
C ILE A 12 -15.13 -1.98 -7.75
N ALA A 13 -13.90 -1.87 -7.27
CA ALA A 13 -12.71 -2.29 -8.00
C ALA A 13 -11.85 -3.21 -7.12
N GLY A 14 -10.83 -3.81 -7.72
CA GLY A 14 -9.75 -4.47 -7.00
C GLY A 14 -8.43 -3.77 -7.30
N GLY A 15 -7.54 -3.76 -6.34
CA GLY A 15 -6.19 -3.27 -6.53
C GLY A 15 -5.18 -3.97 -5.63
N PHE A 16 -3.91 -3.67 -5.85
CA PHE A 16 -2.79 -4.30 -5.18
C PHE A 16 -1.81 -3.23 -4.72
N ASP A 17 -1.50 -3.22 -3.42
CA ASP A 17 -0.52 -2.33 -2.83
C ASP A 17 0.74 -3.13 -2.47
N TRP A 18 1.90 -2.65 -2.94
CA TRP A 18 3.20 -3.21 -2.57
C TRP A 18 4.07 -2.16 -1.90
N THR A 19 4.26 -2.31 -0.59
CA THR A 19 5.06 -1.39 0.21
C THR A 19 6.47 -1.96 0.41
N LEU A 20 7.48 -1.13 0.16
CA LEU A 20 8.89 -1.47 0.29
C LEU A 20 9.59 -0.45 1.20
N ILE A 21 9.92 -0.86 2.42
CA ILE A 21 10.67 -0.07 3.39
C ILE A 21 12.11 -0.54 3.36
N ARG A 22 13.05 0.37 3.08
CA ARG A 22 14.49 0.08 3.18
C ARG A 22 14.92 0.35 4.62
N LEU A 23 15.44 -0.66 5.28
CA LEU A 23 16.00 -0.51 6.62
C LEU A 23 17.40 0.09 6.47
N LYS A 24 17.68 1.14 7.26
CA LYS A 24 18.95 1.87 7.22
C LYS A 24 20.06 1.05 7.91
N ASP A 25 19.71 0.43 9.03
CA ASP A 25 20.65 -0.31 9.86
C ASP A 25 20.68 -1.81 9.53
N ASN A 26 21.74 -2.49 9.95
CA ASN A 26 21.94 -3.94 9.74
C ASN A 26 21.13 -4.78 10.73
N ILE A 27 19.80 -4.60 10.71
CA ILE A 27 18.87 -5.29 11.60
C ILE A 27 18.02 -6.31 10.84
N THR A 28 17.66 -7.41 11.50
CA THR A 28 16.74 -8.42 10.97
C THR A 28 15.44 -8.36 11.75
N MET A 29 14.28 -8.32 11.10
CA MET A 29 13.00 -8.41 11.82
C MET A 29 12.82 -9.83 12.35
N THR A 30 12.46 -9.96 13.62
CA THR A 30 12.25 -11.25 14.27
C THR A 30 11.03 -11.95 13.67
N LYS A 31 11.21 -13.19 13.23
CA LYS A 31 10.13 -14.03 12.70
C LYS A 31 9.28 -14.62 13.83
N ASN A 32 7.98 -14.78 13.62
CA ASN A 32 7.00 -15.38 14.52
C ASN A 32 6.99 -14.71 15.91
N SER A 33 7.25 -13.41 15.95
CA SER A 33 7.25 -12.65 17.20
C SER A 33 5.84 -12.11 17.49
N PRO A 34 5.38 -12.13 18.75
CA PRO A 34 4.08 -11.54 19.12
C PRO A 34 4.05 -10.01 18.98
N VAL A 35 5.22 -9.38 18.81
CA VAL A 35 5.38 -7.95 18.59
C VAL A 35 6.43 -7.69 17.51
N LEU A 36 6.28 -6.57 16.80
CA LEU A 36 7.30 -6.17 15.83
C LEU A 36 8.60 -5.83 16.58
N SER A 37 9.58 -6.69 16.43
CA SER A 37 10.90 -6.61 17.06
C SER A 37 12.00 -6.91 16.03
N TYR A 38 13.24 -6.62 16.42
CA TYR A 38 14.40 -6.84 15.58
C TYR A 38 15.56 -7.45 16.36
N THR A 39 16.46 -8.09 15.64
CA THR A 39 17.74 -8.62 16.12
C THR A 39 18.90 -8.05 15.32
N THR A 40 20.08 -8.13 15.91
CA THR A 40 21.37 -7.89 15.26
C THR A 40 22.19 -9.17 15.30
N GLU A 41 23.09 -9.34 14.34
CA GLU A 41 23.96 -10.52 14.24
C GLU A 41 25.29 -10.24 14.99
N THR A 42 25.93 -11.30 15.51
CA THR A 42 27.26 -11.21 16.14
C THR A 42 28.15 -12.36 15.61
N PRO A 43 29.21 -12.09 14.84
CA PRO A 43 29.69 -10.77 14.39
C PRO A 43 28.67 -10.03 13.50
N GLU A 44 28.78 -8.70 13.42
CA GLU A 44 27.86 -7.89 12.60
C GLU A 44 27.96 -8.28 11.12
N ILE A 45 26.81 -8.38 10.46
CA ILE A 45 26.69 -8.68 9.04
C ILE A 45 26.26 -7.42 8.29
N LEU A 46 27.02 -7.04 7.28
CA LEU A 46 26.75 -5.86 6.46
C LEU A 46 25.79 -6.21 5.33
N TYR A 47 24.58 -5.64 5.37
CA TYR A 47 23.59 -5.89 4.34
C TYR A 47 23.65 -4.85 3.22
N SER A 48 24.13 -5.25 2.03
CA SER A 48 24.04 -4.44 0.80
C SER A 48 22.59 -4.13 0.39
N LYS A 49 21.64 -4.94 0.87
CA LYS A 49 20.21 -4.68 0.75
C LYS A 49 19.50 -5.18 1.99
N ASN A 50 18.89 -4.28 2.74
CA ASN A 50 17.98 -4.63 3.83
C ASN A 50 16.59 -4.03 3.56
N ARG A 51 15.59 -4.88 3.31
CA ARG A 51 14.26 -4.45 2.89
C ARG A 51 13.16 -5.19 3.64
N PHE A 52 12.35 -4.41 4.35
CA PHE A 52 11.10 -4.85 4.95
C PHE A 52 9.93 -4.51 4.03
N SER A 53 9.03 -5.45 3.78
CA SER A 53 7.99 -5.25 2.77
C SER A 53 6.67 -5.91 3.15
N SER A 54 5.59 -5.30 2.71
CA SER A 54 4.24 -5.87 2.79
C SER A 54 3.51 -5.71 1.46
N SER A 55 2.60 -6.64 1.21
CA SER A 55 1.72 -6.63 0.04
C SER A 55 0.28 -6.84 0.48
N TYR A 56 -0.62 -6.04 -0.06
CA TYR A 56 -2.06 -6.07 0.25
C TYR A 56 -2.87 -6.15 -1.04
N VAL A 57 -4.01 -6.84 -0.98
CA VAL A 57 -5.09 -6.62 -1.94
C VAL A 57 -6.07 -5.64 -1.33
N HIS A 58 -6.60 -4.71 -2.11
CA HIS A 58 -7.54 -3.72 -1.63
C HIS A 58 -8.77 -3.63 -2.53
N VAL A 59 -9.91 -3.31 -1.91
CA VAL A 59 -11.24 -3.26 -2.52
C VAL A 59 -11.88 -1.91 -2.22
N PRO A 60 -11.73 -0.92 -3.12
CA PRO A 60 -12.40 0.37 -2.97
C PRO A 60 -13.84 0.33 -3.50
N LEU A 61 -14.74 1.00 -2.76
CA LEU A 61 -16.04 1.41 -3.26
C LEU A 61 -15.90 2.82 -3.81
N ASN A 62 -15.89 2.95 -5.14
CA ASN A 62 -15.62 4.20 -5.83
C ASN A 62 -16.91 4.95 -6.17
N PHE A 63 -16.94 6.22 -5.78
CA PHE A 63 -17.89 7.22 -6.25
C PHE A 63 -17.17 8.13 -7.24
N GLU A 64 -17.58 8.04 -8.50
CA GLU A 64 -16.91 8.70 -9.60
C GLU A 64 -17.78 9.78 -10.21
N PHE A 65 -17.22 10.99 -10.25
CA PHE A 65 -17.79 12.16 -10.91
C PHE A 65 -16.94 12.51 -12.13
N ARG A 66 -17.59 12.79 -13.25
CA ARG A 66 -16.95 13.10 -14.54
C ARG A 66 -17.60 14.34 -15.15
N THR A 67 -16.80 15.28 -15.67
CA THR A 67 -17.33 16.42 -16.43
C THR A 67 -17.72 16.01 -17.85
N LYS A 68 -18.32 16.96 -18.61
CA LYS A 68 -18.45 16.81 -20.06
C LYS A 68 -17.08 16.66 -20.71
N GLU A 69 -17.05 15.96 -21.84
CA GLU A 69 -15.86 15.79 -22.65
C GLU A 69 -15.55 17.06 -23.44
N ASP A 70 -14.26 17.34 -23.62
CA ASP A 70 -13.77 18.37 -24.51
C ASP A 70 -13.78 17.88 -25.96
N LYS A 71 -13.41 18.77 -26.91
CA LYS A 71 -13.33 18.44 -28.34
C LYS A 71 -12.37 17.29 -28.67
N LYS A 72 -11.50 16.89 -27.74
CA LYS A 72 -10.51 15.81 -27.87
C LYS A 72 -10.92 14.56 -27.06
N GLY A 73 -12.16 14.48 -26.56
CA GLY A 73 -12.67 13.35 -25.79
C GLY A 73 -12.13 13.27 -24.36
N ARG A 74 -11.41 14.30 -23.87
CA ARG A 74 -10.84 14.33 -22.52
C ARG A 74 -11.80 15.04 -21.57
N ARG A 75 -11.78 14.66 -20.31
CA ARG A 75 -12.62 15.27 -19.28
C ARG A 75 -11.94 15.25 -17.93
N PHE A 76 -12.35 16.15 -17.06
CA PHE A 76 -12.02 16.08 -15.66
C PHE A 76 -12.84 14.98 -15.00
N TYR A 77 -12.22 14.34 -14.01
CA TYR A 77 -12.91 13.37 -13.18
C TYR A 77 -12.34 13.38 -11.76
N ALA A 78 -13.20 13.05 -10.82
CA ALA A 78 -12.85 12.80 -9.43
C ALA A 78 -13.42 11.44 -9.03
N VAL A 79 -12.63 10.64 -8.33
CA VAL A 79 -13.04 9.37 -7.74
C VAL A 79 -12.70 9.42 -6.27
N ALA A 80 -13.67 9.19 -5.40
CA ALA A 80 -13.43 9.09 -3.97
C ALA A 80 -14.23 7.95 -3.39
N GLY A 81 -13.80 7.43 -2.25
CA GLY A 81 -14.60 6.48 -1.49
C GLY A 81 -13.81 5.66 -0.49
N PRO A 82 -14.54 4.89 0.34
CA PRO A 82 -13.93 4.02 1.33
C PRO A 82 -13.24 2.84 0.66
N GLU A 83 -12.24 2.31 1.35
CA GLU A 83 -11.45 1.17 0.90
C GLU A 83 -11.15 0.25 2.08
N ILE A 84 -11.21 -1.05 1.82
CA ILE A 84 -10.70 -2.08 2.72
C ILE A 84 -9.53 -2.82 2.07
N ALA A 85 -8.60 -3.32 2.86
CA ALA A 85 -7.46 -4.07 2.36
C ALA A 85 -7.10 -5.25 3.27
N PHE A 86 -6.58 -6.32 2.66
CA PHE A 86 -6.20 -7.56 3.32
C PHE A 86 -4.73 -7.88 3.05
N LEU A 87 -3.99 -8.22 4.10
CA LEU A 87 -2.58 -8.58 4.00
C LEU A 87 -2.44 -9.89 3.22
N ILE A 88 -1.58 -9.88 2.19
CA ILE A 88 -1.25 -11.06 1.41
C ILE A 88 0.09 -11.64 1.85
N ASN A 89 1.06 -10.78 2.13
CA ASN A 89 2.41 -11.21 2.46
C ASN A 89 3.20 -10.10 3.14
N GLY A 90 3.82 -10.38 4.29
CA GLY A 90 4.99 -9.64 4.79
C GLY A 90 6.29 -10.37 4.44
N LYS A 91 7.40 -9.65 4.35
CA LYS A 91 8.70 -10.24 4.02
C LYS A 91 9.85 -9.31 4.36
N VAL A 92 10.90 -9.88 4.96
CA VAL A 92 12.24 -9.30 4.99
C VAL A 92 13.06 -9.91 3.85
N LYS A 93 13.75 -9.06 3.10
CA LYS A 93 14.72 -9.45 2.08
C LYS A 93 16.05 -8.81 2.42
N GLN A 94 17.05 -9.67 2.67
CA GLN A 94 18.40 -9.29 3.00
C GLN A 94 19.39 -9.83 1.96
N ILE A 95 20.45 -9.09 1.68
CA ILE A 95 21.57 -9.53 0.85
C ILE A 95 22.88 -9.16 1.56
N SER A 96 23.73 -10.14 1.82
CA SER A 96 25.09 -9.95 2.34
C SER A 96 26.08 -10.88 1.60
N ASP A 97 27.37 -10.72 1.86
CA ASP A 97 28.41 -11.55 1.23
C ASP A 97 28.47 -12.94 1.85
N GLU A 98 28.15 -13.05 3.13
CA GLU A 98 28.21 -14.28 3.94
C GLU A 98 27.06 -15.24 3.62
N TYR A 99 25.84 -14.71 3.47
CA TYR A 99 24.63 -15.53 3.28
C TYR A 99 23.99 -15.37 1.91
N GLY A 100 24.56 -14.52 1.05
CA GLY A 100 23.96 -14.19 -0.23
C GLY A 100 22.57 -13.58 -0.05
N LYS A 101 21.60 -14.00 -0.88
CA LYS A 101 20.24 -13.45 -0.88
C LYS A 101 19.30 -14.29 -0.03
N VAL A 102 18.89 -13.74 1.11
CA VAL A 102 17.90 -14.35 2.01
C VAL A 102 16.56 -13.63 1.91
N LYS A 103 15.46 -14.40 1.92
CA LYS A 103 14.09 -13.89 1.96
C LYS A 103 13.29 -14.65 3.00
N VAL A 104 12.92 -13.98 4.07
CA VAL A 104 12.10 -14.56 5.13
C VAL A 104 10.69 -13.98 5.01
N LYS A 105 9.71 -14.86 4.84
CA LYS A 105 8.29 -14.50 4.81
C LYS A 105 7.68 -14.68 6.19
N ASP A 106 6.87 -13.70 6.57
CA ASP A 106 6.08 -13.66 7.80
C ASP A 106 5.06 -12.53 7.69
N ASP A 107 4.09 -12.42 8.60
CA ASP A 107 3.25 -11.23 8.69
C ASP A 107 3.96 -10.05 9.35
N TYR A 108 4.98 -10.28 10.21
CA TYR A 108 5.69 -9.27 10.98
C TYR A 108 4.75 -8.26 11.67
N ASN A 109 3.63 -8.77 12.17
CA ASN A 109 2.56 -7.99 12.79
C ASN A 109 2.02 -6.87 11.91
N PHE A 110 2.18 -6.91 10.58
CA PHE A 110 1.43 -6.01 9.71
C PHE A 110 -0.07 -6.24 9.92
N ALA A 111 -0.86 -5.17 9.98
CA ALA A 111 -2.29 -5.31 10.24
C ALA A 111 -2.96 -6.22 9.18
N PRO A 112 -3.58 -7.35 9.56
CA PRO A 112 -4.14 -8.30 8.58
C PRO A 112 -5.29 -7.70 7.78
N PHE A 113 -6.03 -6.78 8.41
CA PHE A 113 -7.11 -6.00 7.82
C PHE A 113 -6.82 -4.50 7.97
N ARG A 114 -7.11 -3.73 6.92
CA ARG A 114 -7.04 -2.27 6.94
C ARG A 114 -8.31 -1.66 6.38
N TYR A 115 -8.69 -0.49 6.90
CA TYR A 115 -9.79 0.31 6.38
C TYR A 115 -9.37 1.77 6.27
N GLY A 116 -9.88 2.44 5.25
CA GLY A 116 -9.45 3.77 4.87
C GLY A 116 -10.31 4.38 3.78
N GLY A 117 -9.74 5.38 3.13
CA GLY A 117 -10.36 6.02 1.97
C GLY A 117 -9.32 6.45 0.95
N SER A 118 -9.79 6.67 -0.27
CA SER A 118 -8.97 7.19 -1.36
C SER A 118 -9.66 8.37 -2.03
N LEU A 119 -8.84 9.25 -2.59
CA LEU A 119 -9.23 10.35 -3.47
C LEU A 119 -8.33 10.33 -4.70
N ARG A 120 -8.91 10.49 -5.88
CA ARG A 120 -8.22 10.58 -7.15
C ARG A 120 -8.84 11.68 -7.98
N ILE A 121 -8.03 12.57 -8.51
CA ILE A 121 -8.48 13.67 -9.35
C ILE A 121 -7.62 13.66 -10.62
N GLY A 122 -8.26 13.72 -11.78
CA GLY A 122 -7.55 13.62 -13.04
C GLY A 122 -8.23 14.30 -14.21
N TYR A 123 -7.50 14.29 -15.32
CA TYR A 123 -7.94 14.80 -16.60
C TYR A 123 -7.41 13.91 -17.73
N GLY A 124 -8.32 13.38 -18.55
CA GLY A 124 -7.95 12.41 -19.59
C GLY A 124 -7.31 11.16 -18.97
N SER A 125 -6.05 10.87 -19.34
CA SER A 125 -5.33 9.67 -18.94
C SER A 125 -4.38 9.83 -17.74
N VAL A 126 -4.37 11.01 -17.11
CA VAL A 126 -3.49 11.34 -15.99
C VAL A 126 -4.29 11.79 -14.79
N ALA A 127 -3.86 11.37 -13.61
CA ALA A 127 -4.44 11.75 -12.34
C ALA A 127 -3.38 11.85 -11.26
N ILE A 128 -3.73 12.56 -10.18
CA ILE A 128 -3.10 12.41 -8.88
C ILE A 128 -4.02 11.61 -7.97
N PHE A 129 -3.45 10.90 -7.01
CA PHE A 129 -4.22 10.21 -5.99
C PHE A 129 -3.62 10.39 -4.60
N GLY A 130 -4.47 10.24 -3.60
CA GLY A 130 -4.13 10.07 -2.20
C GLY A 130 -4.93 8.92 -1.59
N LYS A 131 -4.31 8.18 -0.68
CA LYS A 131 -4.91 7.13 0.14
C LYS A 131 -4.53 7.36 1.60
N TYR A 132 -5.47 7.11 2.49
CA TYR A 132 -5.27 7.14 3.93
C TYR A 132 -5.95 5.94 4.57
N TYR A 133 -5.21 5.15 5.35
CA TYR A 133 -5.78 4.09 6.18
C TYR A 133 -5.95 4.58 7.61
N ALA A 134 -7.19 4.55 8.09
CA ALA A 134 -7.54 4.94 9.45
C ALA A 134 -7.23 3.81 10.46
N SER A 135 -7.10 2.56 10.01
CA SER A 135 -6.54 1.46 10.80
C SER A 135 -5.03 1.64 11.02
N ASP A 136 -4.50 0.99 12.05
CA ASP A 136 -3.05 0.94 12.27
C ASP A 136 -2.35 0.13 11.15
N MET A 137 -1.10 0.48 10.90
CA MET A 137 -0.23 -0.19 9.94
C MET A 137 0.20 -1.57 10.44
N PHE A 138 0.34 -1.70 11.77
CA PHE A 138 0.72 -2.91 12.49
C PHE A 138 -0.33 -3.27 13.54
N ASP A 139 -0.56 -4.57 13.72
CA ASP A 139 -1.40 -5.16 14.76
C ASP A 139 -0.51 -5.62 15.92
N SER A 140 0.22 -4.67 16.50
CA SER A 140 1.11 -4.89 17.65
C SER A 140 1.07 -3.68 18.58
N ALA A 141 1.02 -3.95 19.89
CA ALA A 141 0.88 -2.90 20.91
C ALA A 141 1.97 -1.80 20.84
N PRO A 142 3.26 -2.11 20.61
CA PRO A 142 4.30 -1.07 20.58
C PRO A 142 4.20 -0.10 19.40
N GLN A 143 3.50 -0.48 18.32
CA GLN A 143 3.36 0.33 17.09
C GLN A 143 1.94 0.90 16.93
N LYS A 144 1.14 0.86 18.00
CA LYS A 144 -0.23 1.37 18.01
C LYS A 144 -0.29 2.84 17.58
N GLY A 145 -1.26 3.16 16.73
CA GLY A 145 -1.48 4.51 16.21
C GLY A 145 -0.66 4.86 14.96
N LEU A 146 0.30 4.05 14.53
CA LEU A 146 1.03 4.30 13.28
C LEU A 146 0.12 4.08 12.07
N LYS A 147 -0.23 5.14 11.35
CA LYS A 147 -1.14 5.08 10.19
C LYS A 147 -0.38 5.01 8.86
N ASN A 148 -1.02 4.42 7.86
CA ASN A 148 -0.44 4.33 6.51
C ASN A 148 -1.08 5.37 5.58
N MET A 149 -0.23 6.08 4.83
CA MET A 149 -0.63 7.06 3.82
C MET A 149 0.17 6.86 2.54
N ALA A 150 -0.48 7.08 1.40
CA ALA A 150 0.17 7.07 0.10
C ALA A 150 -0.39 8.18 -0.78
N PHE A 151 0.45 8.76 -1.64
CA PHE A 151 0.04 9.68 -2.68
C PHE A 151 0.91 9.48 -3.90
N GLY A 152 0.43 9.88 -5.07
CA GLY A 152 1.22 9.76 -6.28
C GLY A 152 0.44 10.03 -7.55
N LEU A 153 0.99 9.55 -8.65
CA LEU A 153 0.43 9.71 -9.99
C LEU A 153 -0.33 8.45 -10.40
N THR A 154 -1.39 8.64 -11.16
CA THR A 154 -2.11 7.59 -11.88
C THR A 154 -1.94 7.83 -13.37
N LEU A 155 -1.55 6.78 -14.08
CA LEU A 155 -1.49 6.75 -15.53
C LEU A 155 -2.45 5.66 -16.01
N GLY A 156 -3.36 5.98 -16.93
CA GLY A 156 -4.27 4.98 -17.46
C GLY A 156 -5.39 5.56 -18.29
N LEU A 157 -5.98 4.71 -19.13
CA LEU A 157 -7.13 5.07 -19.96
C LEU A 157 -8.42 4.92 -19.13
N ASN A 158 -9.35 5.85 -19.30
CA ASN A 158 -10.54 6.02 -18.45
C ASN A 158 -11.83 6.04 -19.28
#